data_AF-A0A2V3W7T6-F1
#
_entry.id   AF-A0A2V3W7T6-F1
#
_cell.length_a   1.000
_cell.length_b   1.000
_cell.length_c   1.000
_cell.angle_alpha   90.00
_cell.angle_beta   90.00
_cell.angle_gamma   90.00
#
_symmetry.space_group_name_H-M   'P 1'
#
loop_
_entity.id
_entity.type
_entity.pdbx_description
1 polymer ?
#
loop_
_entity_poly.entity_id
_entity_poly.type
_entity_poly.pdbx_seq_one_letter_code
_entity_poly.pdbx_strand_id
1 'polypeptide(L)'
;MKHYMKQLVMSVCTCLLLGNIHLAAADTASDTEILLNWAENTYPEYFPTHQATQNIDPWLYRFYPETGIYAGVNRTDNNVYALGGPWGDTPTLIDTLPNLVALAGSGNSSIPACNTASAPAGMRYAQNGNIVDITTDGQCIPLPTSNNVCQAPQQTTETGISVLTSSTVISSRFEGFKIDIPGIPNPFESFASNFSNSKHCTINVPAEGANLIINSDVCYDMTAQFGSEFENIPGITITPPITMARKDTTTSQTVPDCFATDADTIFNTVTNEFWIRKDGVFEKQ
;
A
#
# COMPACT_ATOMS: atom_id res chain seq x y z
N MET A 1 10.21 21.56 -59.85
CA MET A 1 8.97 20.89 -59.36
C MET A 1 9.18 19.64 -58.49
N LYS A 2 10.36 19.00 -58.43
CA LYS A 2 10.58 17.79 -57.61
C LYS A 2 11.09 18.04 -56.17
N HIS A 3 11.56 19.25 -55.86
CA HIS A 3 12.13 19.58 -54.53
C HIS A 3 11.12 20.19 -53.54
N TYR A 4 10.15 20.98 -54.04
CA TYR A 4 9.13 21.63 -53.19
C TYR A 4 8.09 20.65 -52.64
N MET A 5 7.87 19.52 -53.33
CA MET A 5 6.90 18.50 -52.91
C MET A 5 7.41 17.62 -51.75
N LYS A 6 8.72 17.59 -51.49
CA LYS A 6 9.31 16.88 -50.32
C LYS A 6 9.31 17.73 -49.04
N GLN A 7 9.38 19.06 -49.16
CA GLN A 7 9.35 19.95 -47.99
C GLN A 7 7.94 20.13 -47.43
N LEU A 8 6.91 20.07 -48.28
CA LEU A 8 5.52 20.16 -47.83
C LEU A 8 5.05 18.92 -47.05
N VAL A 9 5.57 17.73 -47.39
CA VAL A 9 5.25 16.48 -46.69
C VAL A 9 5.91 16.39 -45.30
N MET A 10 7.10 17.01 -45.12
CA MET A 10 7.78 17.05 -43.82
C MET A 10 7.23 18.11 -42.86
N SER A 11 6.50 19.11 -43.35
CA SER A 11 5.97 20.20 -42.50
C SER A 11 4.61 19.89 -41.88
N VAL A 12 3.87 18.90 -42.38
CA VAL A 12 2.54 18.51 -41.85
C VAL A 12 2.67 17.52 -40.68
N CYS A 13 3.74 16.73 -40.62
CA CYS A 13 3.97 15.79 -39.52
C CYS A 13 4.37 16.47 -38.19
N THR A 14 4.88 17.71 -38.21
CA THR A 14 5.32 18.40 -36.99
C THR A 14 4.19 19.10 -36.25
N CYS A 15 3.09 19.47 -36.92
CA CYS A 15 1.94 20.11 -36.27
C CYS A 15 0.93 19.10 -35.67
N LEU A 16 1.00 17.81 -36.02
CA LEU A 16 0.13 16.77 -35.47
C LEU A 16 0.66 16.15 -34.17
N LEU A 17 1.89 16.50 -33.76
CA LEU A 17 2.52 15.97 -32.53
C LEU A 17 2.37 16.88 -31.29
N LEU A 18 1.70 18.03 -31.41
CA LEU A 18 1.41 18.93 -30.27
C LEU A 18 0.03 18.68 -29.62
N GLY A 19 -0.68 17.63 -30.01
CA GLY A 19 -2.06 17.38 -29.63
C GLY A 19 -2.31 16.40 -28.47
N ASN A 20 -1.30 16.05 -27.66
CA ASN A 20 -1.49 15.17 -26.51
C ASN A 20 -0.70 15.64 -25.29
N ILE A 21 -0.98 16.86 -24.83
CA ILE A 21 -0.69 17.26 -23.45
C ILE A 21 -1.92 16.88 -22.59
N HIS A 22 -2.09 15.58 -22.37
CA HIS A 22 -2.92 15.05 -21.28
C HIS A 22 -1.97 14.71 -20.11
N LEU A 23 -1.37 15.74 -19.49
CA LEU A 23 -0.44 15.59 -18.38
C LEU A 23 -0.86 16.57 -17.27
N ALA A 24 -1.86 16.16 -16.48
CA ALA A 24 -2.21 16.64 -15.12
C ALA A 24 -3.63 16.21 -14.72
N ALA A 25 -4.57 16.11 -15.67
CA ALA A 25 -5.99 15.88 -15.36
C ALA A 25 -6.30 14.48 -14.80
N ALA A 26 -5.53 13.46 -15.20
CA ALA A 26 -5.67 12.11 -14.66
C ALA A 26 -5.21 12.01 -13.20
N ASP A 27 -4.23 12.84 -12.81
CA ASP A 27 -3.68 12.90 -11.46
C ASP A 27 -4.72 13.53 -10.51
N THR A 28 -5.26 14.70 -10.86
CA THR A 28 -6.25 15.41 -10.04
C THR A 28 -7.53 14.60 -9.81
N ALA A 29 -8.00 13.87 -10.82
CA ALA A 29 -9.19 13.04 -10.67
C ALA A 29 -8.96 11.85 -9.73
N SER A 30 -7.82 11.16 -9.89
CA SER A 30 -7.43 10.06 -9.00
C SER A 30 -7.22 10.55 -7.56
N ASP A 31 -6.51 11.65 -7.38
CA ASP A 31 -6.26 12.29 -6.09
C ASP A 31 -7.55 12.74 -5.41
N THR A 32 -8.52 13.24 -6.19
CA THR A 32 -9.85 13.59 -5.69
C THR A 32 -10.57 12.37 -5.14
N GLU A 33 -10.52 11.23 -5.84
CA GLU A 33 -11.12 9.98 -5.36
C GLU A 33 -10.47 9.49 -4.06
N ILE A 34 -9.13 9.49 -4.01
CA ILE A 34 -8.37 9.11 -2.81
C ILE A 34 -8.80 9.97 -1.62
N LEU A 35 -8.80 11.28 -1.81
CA LEU A 35 -9.13 12.24 -0.76
C LEU A 35 -10.58 12.07 -0.28
N LEU A 36 -11.56 12.00 -1.19
CA LEU A 36 -12.97 11.94 -0.80
C LEU A 36 -13.33 10.59 -0.16
N ASN A 37 -12.74 9.49 -0.62
CA ASN A 37 -12.88 8.19 0.05
C ASN A 37 -12.25 8.20 1.45
N TRP A 38 -11.08 8.81 1.62
CA TRP A 38 -10.46 8.97 2.94
C TRP A 38 -11.34 9.80 3.87
N ALA A 39 -11.94 10.89 3.37
CA ALA A 39 -12.82 11.75 4.15
C ALA A 39 -14.09 11.00 4.63
N GLU A 40 -14.73 10.21 3.77
CA GLU A 40 -15.88 9.34 4.12
C GLU A 40 -15.56 8.37 5.26
N ASN A 41 -14.37 7.78 5.23
CA ASN A 41 -13.95 6.83 6.28
C ASN A 41 -13.53 7.52 7.58
N THR A 42 -12.93 8.72 7.48
CA THR A 42 -12.33 9.41 8.63
C THR A 42 -13.32 10.27 9.38
N TYR A 43 -14.32 10.83 8.68
CA TYR A 43 -15.31 11.76 9.24
C TYR A 43 -16.74 11.35 8.89
N PRO A 44 -17.21 10.16 9.34
CA PRO A 44 -18.54 9.65 9.01
C PRO A 44 -19.68 10.53 9.56
N GLU A 45 -19.42 11.38 10.56
CA GLU A 45 -20.38 12.38 11.04
C GLU A 45 -20.70 13.46 10.01
N TYR A 46 -19.78 13.70 9.06
CA TYR A 46 -19.95 14.69 7.98
C TYR A 46 -20.22 14.01 6.63
N PHE A 47 -19.64 12.83 6.40
CA PHE A 47 -19.67 12.09 5.14
C PHE A 47 -20.16 10.64 5.36
N PRO A 48 -21.43 10.45 5.76
CA PRO A 48 -21.91 9.18 6.33
C PRO A 48 -22.10 8.06 5.31
N THR A 49 -22.20 8.38 4.01
CA THR A 49 -22.44 7.41 2.94
C THR A 49 -21.52 7.67 1.77
N HIS A 50 -21.10 6.60 1.09
CA HIS A 50 -20.31 6.72 -0.12
C HIS A 50 -21.14 7.34 -1.26
N GLN A 51 -20.57 8.34 -1.93
CA GLN A 51 -21.21 9.02 -3.05
C GLN A 51 -20.34 8.95 -4.31
N ALA A 52 -20.98 8.89 -5.48
CA ALA A 52 -20.23 8.95 -6.74
C ALA A 52 -19.69 10.36 -6.97
N THR A 53 -18.42 10.46 -7.38
CA THR A 53 -17.82 11.74 -7.75
C THR A 53 -18.47 12.28 -9.02
N GLN A 54 -18.99 13.50 -8.90
CA GLN A 54 -19.59 14.27 -9.97
C GLN A 54 -18.56 15.27 -10.52
N ASN A 55 -18.76 15.66 -11.77
CA ASN A 55 -17.89 16.58 -12.48
C ASN A 55 -18.74 17.72 -13.05
N ILE A 56 -18.49 18.94 -12.58
CA ILE A 56 -19.02 20.17 -13.15
C ILE A 56 -17.89 21.18 -13.22
N ASP A 57 -17.39 21.50 -14.41
CA ASP A 57 -16.21 22.37 -14.55
C ASP A 57 -16.34 23.68 -13.75
N PRO A 58 -15.36 24.05 -12.90
CA PRO A 58 -14.03 23.43 -12.67
C PRO A 58 -13.96 22.33 -11.60
N TRP A 59 -15.08 21.89 -11.04
CA TRP A 59 -15.18 21.03 -9.86
C TRP A 59 -15.20 19.52 -10.16
N LEU A 60 -14.59 18.77 -9.26
CA LEU A 60 -14.84 17.36 -9.00
C LEU A 60 -15.36 17.25 -7.57
N TYR A 61 -16.56 16.73 -7.35
CA TYR A 61 -17.22 16.85 -6.04
C TYR A 61 -18.17 15.69 -5.73
N ARG A 62 -18.50 15.52 -4.45
CA ARG A 62 -19.56 14.64 -3.95
C ARG A 62 -20.55 15.45 -3.13
N PHE A 63 -21.81 15.06 -3.22
CA PHE A 63 -22.89 15.63 -2.40
C PHE A 63 -23.45 14.55 -1.48
N TYR A 64 -23.47 14.83 -0.18
CA TYR A 64 -23.94 13.93 0.87
C TYR A 64 -25.35 14.38 1.30
N PRO A 65 -26.43 13.73 0.83
CA PRO A 65 -27.79 14.21 1.04
C PRO A 65 -28.23 14.19 2.51
N GLU A 66 -27.65 13.32 3.34
CA GLU A 66 -27.98 13.17 4.75
C GLU A 66 -27.50 14.36 5.59
N THR A 67 -26.37 14.95 5.21
CA THR A 67 -25.73 16.06 5.92
C THR A 67 -25.85 17.39 5.18
N GLY A 68 -26.28 17.36 3.91
CA GLY A 68 -26.37 18.53 3.06
C GLY A 68 -25.01 19.12 2.69
N ILE A 69 -23.93 18.32 2.79
CA ILE A 69 -22.56 18.77 2.54
C ILE A 69 -22.15 18.46 1.10
N TYR A 70 -21.50 19.40 0.45
CA TYR A 70 -20.69 19.20 -0.74
C TYR A 70 -19.22 19.21 -0.35
N ALA A 71 -18.46 18.22 -0.77
CA ALA A 71 -17.00 18.22 -0.68
C ALA A 71 -16.41 18.06 -2.08
N GLY A 72 -15.43 18.88 -2.45
CA GLY A 72 -14.90 18.84 -3.80
C GLY A 72 -13.61 19.61 -4.01
N VAL A 73 -12.98 19.29 -5.13
CA VAL A 73 -11.72 19.84 -5.61
C VAL A 73 -12.00 20.79 -6.76
N ASN A 74 -11.46 22.01 -6.68
CA ASN A 74 -11.47 22.94 -7.80
C ASN A 74 -10.20 22.73 -8.65
N ARG A 75 -10.38 22.32 -9.91
CA ARG A 75 -9.26 22.04 -10.82
C ARG A 75 -8.51 23.28 -11.29
N THR A 76 -9.05 24.48 -11.06
CA THR A 76 -8.40 25.73 -11.48
C THR A 76 -7.29 26.15 -10.53
N ASP A 77 -7.51 25.99 -9.22
CA ASP A 77 -6.57 26.39 -8.17
C ASP A 77 -6.00 25.21 -7.38
N ASN A 78 -6.45 23.98 -7.68
CA ASN A 78 -6.05 22.73 -7.04
C ASN A 78 -6.34 22.71 -5.53
N ASN A 79 -7.38 23.42 -5.09
CA ASN A 79 -7.80 23.50 -3.70
C ASN A 79 -9.05 22.65 -3.42
N VAL A 80 -9.19 22.28 -2.16
CA VAL A 80 -10.28 21.44 -1.64
C VAL A 80 -11.22 22.31 -0.82
N TYR A 81 -12.51 22.18 -1.09
CA TYR A 81 -13.56 22.97 -0.46
C TYR A 81 -14.66 22.09 0.12
N ALA A 82 -15.28 22.58 1.19
CA ALA A 82 -16.55 22.08 1.71
C ALA A 82 -17.61 23.18 1.67
N LEU A 83 -18.85 22.81 1.38
CA LEU A 83 -20.02 23.71 1.33
C LEU A 83 -21.20 23.01 2.00
N GLY A 84 -22.01 23.74 2.77
CA GLY A 84 -23.13 23.19 3.52
C GLY A 84 -22.73 22.66 4.90
N GLY A 85 -23.71 22.15 5.65
CA GLY A 85 -23.51 21.67 7.01
C GLY A 85 -22.83 22.72 7.91
N PRO A 86 -21.75 22.37 8.64
CA PRO A 86 -21.05 23.32 9.52
C PRO A 86 -20.28 24.42 8.78
N TRP A 87 -20.09 24.32 7.46
CA TRP A 87 -19.37 25.30 6.63
C TRP A 87 -20.28 26.37 6.02
N GLY A 88 -21.60 26.27 6.19
CA GLY A 88 -22.57 27.26 5.74
C GLY A 88 -22.73 27.34 4.21
N ASP A 89 -23.33 28.43 3.73
CA ASP A 89 -23.78 28.57 2.33
C ASP A 89 -22.68 29.05 1.36
N THR A 90 -21.43 29.15 1.82
CA THR A 90 -20.29 29.56 1.00
C THR A 90 -19.21 28.49 0.99
N PRO A 91 -18.58 28.17 -0.16
CA PRO A 91 -17.48 27.23 -0.19
C PRO A 91 -16.36 27.67 0.75
N THR A 92 -16.07 26.85 1.74
CA THR A 92 -14.99 27.05 2.70
C THR A 92 -13.77 26.28 2.23
N LEU A 93 -12.66 26.99 2.04
CA LEU A 93 -11.37 26.38 1.75
C LEU A 93 -10.94 25.51 2.93
N ILE A 94 -10.66 24.24 2.67
CA ILE A 94 -10.13 23.31 3.67
C ILE A 94 -8.59 23.37 3.63
N ASP A 95 -8.00 23.03 2.48
CA ASP A 95 -6.56 23.11 2.19
C ASP A 95 -6.34 22.86 0.69
N THR A 96 -5.08 22.74 0.25
CA THR A 96 -4.70 22.30 -1.09
C THR A 96 -4.88 20.79 -1.26
N LEU A 97 -5.16 20.34 -2.48
CA LEU A 97 -5.28 18.91 -2.79
C LEU A 97 -4.01 18.12 -2.43
N PRO A 98 -2.78 18.57 -2.77
CA PRO A 98 -1.57 17.83 -2.43
C PRO A 98 -1.36 17.68 -0.91
N ASN A 99 -1.70 18.70 -0.12
CA ASN A 99 -1.58 18.63 1.34
C ASN A 99 -2.56 17.61 1.92
N LEU A 100 -3.82 17.60 1.46
CA LEU A 100 -4.81 16.66 1.99
C LEU A 100 -4.61 15.24 1.46
N VAL A 101 -4.09 15.04 0.25
CA VAL A 101 -3.69 13.71 -0.23
C VAL A 101 -2.49 13.20 0.55
N ALA A 102 -1.51 14.07 0.85
CA ALA A 102 -0.41 13.71 1.75
C ALA A 102 -0.91 13.35 3.16
N LEU A 103 -1.88 14.12 3.68
CA LEU A 103 -2.53 13.84 4.97
C LEU A 103 -3.29 12.50 4.93
N ALA A 104 -4.10 12.27 3.90
CA ALA A 104 -4.85 11.04 3.67
C ALA A 104 -3.92 9.83 3.57
N GLY A 105 -2.75 9.98 2.96
CA GLY A 105 -1.71 8.96 2.90
C GLY A 105 -0.76 8.92 4.12
N SER A 106 -0.95 9.79 5.11
CA SER A 106 -0.17 9.83 6.37
C SER A 106 -0.97 9.37 7.59
N GLY A 107 -2.29 9.24 7.44
CA GLY A 107 -3.16 8.72 8.48
C GLY A 107 -3.12 7.19 8.53
N ASN A 108 -3.03 6.64 9.74
CA ASN A 108 -3.37 5.24 10.05
C ASN A 108 -4.88 5.00 9.85
N SER A 109 -5.39 5.27 8.65
CA SER A 109 -6.71 4.84 8.24
C SER A 109 -6.63 3.32 8.10
N SER A 110 -7.46 2.60 8.84
CA SER A 110 -7.69 1.18 8.57
C SER A 110 -8.14 1.06 7.13
N ILE A 111 -7.28 0.57 6.24
CA ILE A 111 -7.72 0.20 4.91
C ILE A 111 -8.59 -1.06 5.08
N PRO A 112 -9.78 -1.15 4.47
CA PRO A 112 -10.75 -2.23 4.76
C PRO A 112 -10.15 -3.64 4.71
N ALA A 113 -9.11 -3.81 3.89
CA ALA A 113 -8.46 -5.08 3.67
C ALA A 113 -7.28 -5.39 4.62
N CYS A 114 -6.72 -4.38 5.30
CA CYS A 114 -5.59 -4.53 6.22
C CYS A 114 -5.81 -3.77 7.53
N ASN A 115 -5.65 -4.47 8.65
CA ASN A 115 -5.51 -3.83 9.96
C ASN A 115 -4.15 -3.14 10.05
N THR A 116 -4.18 -1.81 10.08
CA THR A 116 -3.01 -0.93 10.19
C THR A 116 -2.85 -0.32 11.59
N ALA A 117 -3.63 -0.78 12.59
CA ALA A 117 -3.62 -0.20 13.94
C ALA A 117 -2.24 -0.28 14.63
N SER A 118 -1.44 -1.29 14.29
CA SER A 118 -0.07 -1.51 14.79
C SER A 118 1.01 -1.17 13.77
N ALA A 119 0.66 -0.42 12.71
CA ALA A 119 1.60 0.00 11.69
C ALA A 119 2.77 0.80 12.32
N PRO A 120 4.03 0.45 12.00
CA PRO A 120 5.18 1.19 12.49
C PRO A 120 5.22 2.60 11.90
N ALA A 121 5.74 3.56 12.67
CA ALA A 121 5.90 4.93 12.20
C ALA A 121 6.80 4.98 10.94
N GLY A 122 6.38 5.77 9.95
CA GLY A 122 7.07 5.90 8.67
C GLY A 122 6.65 4.87 7.61
N MET A 123 5.77 3.94 7.95
CA MET A 123 5.09 3.08 6.97
C MET A 123 3.80 3.74 6.48
N ARG A 124 3.54 3.63 5.18
CA ARG A 124 2.37 4.21 4.53
C ARG A 124 1.61 3.14 3.78
N TYR A 125 0.29 3.30 3.76
CA TYR A 125 -0.65 2.38 3.15
C TYR A 125 -1.55 3.14 2.20
N ALA A 126 -1.76 2.60 1.01
CA ALA A 126 -2.78 3.06 0.08
C ALA A 126 -3.57 1.85 -0.40
N GLN A 127 -4.90 1.99 -0.55
CA GLN A 127 -5.73 0.95 -1.14
C GLN A 127 -6.54 1.53 -2.31
N ASN A 128 -6.47 0.88 -3.47
CA ASN A 128 -7.29 1.17 -4.63
C ASN A 128 -7.99 -0.12 -5.10
N GLY A 129 -9.27 -0.26 -4.73
CA GLY A 129 -10.01 -1.50 -4.94
C GLY A 129 -9.32 -2.67 -4.22
N ASN A 130 -8.88 -3.66 -4.99
CA ASN A 130 -8.20 -4.85 -4.47
C ASN A 130 -6.67 -4.71 -4.39
N ILE A 131 -6.12 -3.57 -4.81
CA ILE A 131 -4.68 -3.32 -4.77
C ILE A 131 -4.36 -2.54 -3.51
N VAL A 132 -3.42 -3.05 -2.71
CA VAL A 132 -2.87 -2.37 -1.54
C VAL A 132 -1.40 -2.09 -1.80
N ASP A 133 -0.98 -0.84 -1.66
CA ASP A 133 0.42 -0.45 -1.75
C ASP A 133 0.93 -0.08 -0.35
N ILE A 134 2.06 -0.66 0.03
CA ILE A 134 2.73 -0.43 1.30
C ILE A 134 4.13 0.10 1.00
N THR A 135 4.49 1.24 1.58
CA THR A 135 5.77 1.89 1.30
C THR A 135 6.36 2.57 2.53
N THR A 136 7.68 2.70 2.58
CA THR A 136 8.39 3.59 3.53
C THR A 136 8.96 4.85 2.84
N ASP A 137 8.53 5.13 1.60
CA ASP A 137 8.98 6.25 0.76
C ASP A 137 10.51 6.33 0.61
N GLY A 138 11.15 5.15 0.55
CA GLY A 138 12.61 5.03 0.45
C GLY A 138 13.36 5.39 1.74
N GLN A 139 12.67 5.70 2.84
CA GLN A 139 13.28 5.85 4.16
C GLN A 139 13.35 4.50 4.86
N CYS A 140 14.43 4.24 5.59
CA CYS A 140 14.55 3.04 6.40
C CYS A 140 14.00 3.30 7.79
N ILE A 141 12.96 2.53 8.17
CA ILE A 141 12.30 2.64 9.48
C ILE A 141 12.84 1.58 10.43
N PRO A 142 12.81 1.78 11.76
CA PRO A 142 13.20 0.73 12.70
C PRO A 142 12.44 -0.56 12.44
N LEU A 143 13.15 -1.70 12.46
CA LEU A 143 12.51 -3.00 12.26
C LEU A 143 11.35 -3.20 13.27
N PRO A 144 10.11 -3.42 12.80
CA PRO A 144 8.97 -3.60 13.67
C PRO A 144 9.06 -4.91 14.46
N THR A 145 8.38 -4.96 15.59
CA THR A 145 8.27 -6.17 16.42
C THR A 145 7.26 -7.17 15.86
N SER A 146 6.42 -6.77 14.92
CA SER A 146 5.50 -7.62 14.16
C SER A 146 5.92 -7.70 12.70
N ASN A 147 5.89 -8.91 12.14
CA ASN A 147 6.24 -9.16 10.73
C ASN A 147 5.02 -9.08 9.81
N ASN A 148 3.84 -8.84 10.37
CA ASN A 148 2.58 -8.81 9.62
C ASN A 148 2.27 -7.38 9.19
N VAL A 149 2.68 -7.06 7.96
CA VAL A 149 2.59 -5.71 7.40
C VAL A 149 1.16 -5.35 6.99
N CYS A 150 0.32 -6.36 6.70
CA CYS A 150 -1.11 -6.22 6.41
C CYS A 150 -1.85 -7.39 7.06
N GLN A 151 -2.23 -7.23 8.34
CA GLN A 151 -2.96 -8.26 9.06
C GLN A 151 -4.44 -8.22 8.65
N ALA A 152 -5.04 -9.38 8.34
CA ALA A 152 -6.48 -9.45 8.13
C ALA A 152 -7.23 -8.95 9.39
N PRO A 153 -8.22 -8.04 9.26
CA PRO A 153 -8.98 -7.56 10.41
C PRO A 153 -9.64 -8.71 11.18
N GLN A 154 -9.57 -8.65 12.51
CA GLN A 154 -10.24 -9.63 13.36
C GLN A 154 -11.75 -9.61 13.08
N GLN A 155 -12.36 -10.78 12.94
CA GLN A 155 -13.79 -10.91 12.69
C GLN A 155 -14.51 -11.35 13.96
N THR A 156 -15.72 -10.83 14.19
CA THR A 156 -16.56 -11.23 15.33
C THR A 156 -17.50 -12.37 15.00
N THR A 157 -17.62 -12.73 13.72
CA THR A 157 -18.49 -13.80 13.21
C THR A 157 -17.78 -14.55 12.09
N GLU A 158 -18.13 -15.83 11.92
CA GLU A 158 -17.59 -16.64 10.82
C GLU A 158 -18.08 -16.09 9.48
N THR A 159 -17.14 -15.69 8.62
CA THR A 159 -17.46 -15.22 7.26
C THR A 159 -17.53 -16.40 6.28
N GLY A 160 -16.90 -17.53 6.61
CA GLY A 160 -16.77 -18.69 5.73
C GLY A 160 -15.79 -18.50 4.56
N ILE A 161 -15.06 -17.37 4.54
CA ILE A 161 -14.10 -17.06 3.48
C ILE A 161 -12.70 -17.45 3.98
N SER A 162 -12.06 -18.38 3.27
CA SER A 162 -10.66 -18.75 3.51
C SER A 162 -9.80 -18.26 2.37
N VAL A 163 -8.63 -17.69 2.68
CA VAL A 163 -7.75 -17.05 1.68
C VAL A 163 -6.33 -17.55 1.84
N LEU A 164 -5.77 -18.10 0.77
CA LEU A 164 -4.36 -18.41 0.67
C LEU A 164 -3.61 -17.18 0.12
N THR A 165 -2.66 -16.68 0.90
CA THR A 165 -1.75 -15.60 0.50
C THR A 165 -0.40 -16.19 0.12
N SER A 166 0.18 -15.66 -0.97
CA SER A 166 1.50 -16.05 -1.46
C SER A 166 2.30 -14.80 -1.78
N SER A 167 3.50 -14.69 -1.23
CA SER A 167 4.41 -13.57 -1.47
C SER A 167 5.48 -13.94 -2.48
N THR A 168 5.76 -13.04 -3.41
CA THR A 168 6.86 -13.14 -4.38
C THR A 168 7.79 -11.96 -4.19
N VAL A 169 9.06 -12.23 -3.89
CA VAL A 169 10.06 -11.16 -3.76
C VAL A 169 10.57 -10.75 -5.13
N ILE A 170 10.44 -9.46 -5.43
CA ILE A 170 10.91 -8.83 -6.67
C ILE A 170 12.37 -8.43 -6.53
N SER A 171 12.73 -7.81 -5.40
CA SER A 171 14.10 -7.41 -5.11
C SER A 171 14.34 -7.33 -3.62
N SER A 172 15.58 -7.61 -3.20
CA SER A 172 16.05 -7.39 -1.84
C SER A 172 17.46 -6.83 -1.89
N ARG A 173 17.73 -5.84 -1.07
CA ARG A 173 19.06 -5.24 -0.93
C ARG A 173 19.37 -5.05 0.55
N PHE A 174 20.51 -5.56 0.95
CA PHE A 174 21.04 -5.32 2.28
C PHE A 174 22.30 -4.47 2.22
N GLU A 175 22.47 -3.60 3.19
CA GLU A 175 23.64 -2.73 3.34
C GLU A 175 24.17 -2.75 4.77
N GLY A 176 25.38 -2.21 4.93
CA GLY A 176 26.00 -2.04 6.25
C GLY A 176 26.72 -3.26 6.80
N PHE A 177 26.95 -4.29 5.96
CA PHE A 177 27.85 -5.39 6.30
C PHE A 177 28.72 -5.80 5.11
N LYS A 178 29.91 -6.32 5.41
CA LYS A 178 30.84 -6.91 4.44
C LYS A 178 31.47 -8.17 5.03
N ILE A 179 31.57 -9.22 4.23
CA ILE A 179 32.24 -10.47 4.62
C ILE A 179 33.45 -10.67 3.71
N ASP A 180 34.63 -10.70 4.31
CA ASP A 180 35.92 -10.91 3.66
C ASP A 180 36.47 -12.31 3.99
N ILE A 181 35.59 -13.32 4.09
CA ILE A 181 35.98 -14.72 4.31
C ILE A 181 35.80 -15.52 3.01
N PRO A 182 36.89 -15.99 2.37
CA PRO A 182 36.80 -16.76 1.14
C PRO A 182 36.01 -18.07 1.33
N GLY A 183 35.01 -18.30 0.47
CA GLY A 183 34.25 -19.56 0.44
C GLY A 183 33.09 -19.67 1.42
N ILE A 184 32.81 -18.64 2.23
CA ILE A 184 31.61 -18.59 3.07
C ILE A 184 30.52 -17.80 2.32
N PRO A 185 29.37 -18.44 1.99
CA PRO A 185 28.21 -17.73 1.45
C PRO A 185 27.74 -16.66 2.43
N ASN A 186 27.22 -15.56 1.90
CA ASN A 186 26.67 -14.50 2.72
C ASN A 186 25.51 -15.04 3.58
N PRO A 187 25.63 -15.08 4.93
CA PRO A 187 24.61 -15.63 5.82
C PRO A 187 23.32 -14.79 5.80
N PHE A 188 23.34 -13.58 5.23
CA PHE A 188 22.16 -12.75 5.06
C PHE A 188 21.39 -13.05 3.77
N GLU A 189 21.97 -13.77 2.80
CA GLU A 189 21.21 -14.26 1.63
C GLU A 189 20.14 -15.27 2.06
N SER A 190 20.46 -16.16 3.01
CA SER A 190 19.50 -17.11 3.56
C SER A 190 18.42 -16.41 4.39
N PHE A 191 18.79 -15.35 5.13
CA PHE A 191 17.84 -14.49 5.83
C PHE A 191 16.88 -13.84 4.84
N ALA A 192 17.39 -13.25 3.74
CA ALA A 192 16.56 -12.69 2.68
C ALA A 192 15.60 -13.74 2.08
N SER A 193 16.10 -14.94 1.78
CA SER A 193 15.32 -16.02 1.14
C SER A 193 14.23 -16.61 2.03
N ASN A 194 14.41 -16.65 3.35
CA ASN A 194 13.42 -17.19 4.29
C ASN A 194 12.13 -16.37 4.35
N PHE A 195 12.20 -15.07 4.07
CA PHE A 195 11.01 -14.22 3.90
C PHE A 195 10.42 -14.29 2.49
N SER A 196 11.02 -15.05 1.56
CA SER A 196 10.78 -14.85 0.12
C SER A 196 9.73 -15.75 -0.53
N ASN A 197 9.11 -16.70 0.16
CA ASN A 197 8.10 -17.60 -0.44
C ASN A 197 7.14 -18.21 0.59
N SER A 198 6.97 -17.61 1.77
CA SER A 198 6.06 -18.18 2.77
C SER A 198 4.62 -18.03 2.32
N LYS A 199 3.87 -19.13 2.38
CA LYS A 199 2.44 -19.15 2.12
C LYS A 199 1.68 -19.11 3.43
N HIS A 200 0.74 -18.19 3.56
CA HIS A 200 -0.10 -18.08 4.75
C HIS A 200 -1.55 -18.27 4.34
N CYS A 201 -2.34 -19.00 5.14
CA CYS A 201 -3.77 -19.11 4.89
C CYS A 201 -4.57 -18.55 6.05
N THR A 202 -5.51 -17.67 5.74
CA THR A 202 -6.36 -17.01 6.74
C THR A 202 -7.79 -17.51 6.60
N ILE A 203 -8.37 -17.97 7.72
CA ILE A 203 -9.77 -18.41 7.82
C ILE A 203 -10.61 -17.23 8.33
N ASN A 204 -11.82 -17.12 7.80
CA ASN A 204 -12.81 -16.09 8.12
C ASN A 204 -12.35 -14.66 7.75
N VAL A 205 -11.81 -14.48 6.55
CA VAL A 205 -11.41 -13.14 6.05
C VAL A 205 -12.67 -12.33 5.70
N PRO A 206 -12.68 -11.00 5.87
CA PRO A 206 -13.73 -10.13 5.30
C PRO A 206 -13.76 -10.25 3.77
N ALA A 207 -14.90 -9.94 3.14
CA ALA A 207 -15.07 -10.09 1.68
C ALA A 207 -14.06 -9.24 0.90
N GLU A 208 -13.70 -8.09 1.45
CA GLU A 208 -12.72 -7.14 0.95
C GLU A 208 -11.30 -7.73 0.90
N GLY A 209 -11.01 -8.75 1.72
CA GLY A 209 -9.70 -9.40 1.76
C GLY A 209 -9.54 -10.62 0.83
N ALA A 210 -10.60 -11.02 0.13
CA ALA A 210 -10.65 -12.30 -0.59
C ALA A 210 -9.71 -12.38 -1.80
N ASN A 211 -9.46 -11.26 -2.49
CA ASN A 211 -8.70 -11.20 -3.75
C ASN A 211 -7.73 -10.01 -3.80
N LEU A 212 -7.02 -9.77 -2.71
CA LEU A 212 -6.04 -8.70 -2.61
C LEU A 212 -4.77 -8.95 -3.43
N ILE A 213 -4.21 -7.87 -3.95
CA ILE A 213 -2.83 -7.76 -4.43
C ILE A 213 -2.16 -6.71 -3.56
N ILE A 214 -1.17 -7.10 -2.79
CA ILE A 214 -0.41 -6.21 -1.90
C ILE A 214 0.97 -6.01 -2.53
N ASN A 215 1.30 -4.79 -2.95
CA ASN A 215 2.66 -4.43 -3.33
C ASN A 215 3.34 -3.77 -2.13
N SER A 216 4.56 -4.20 -1.85
CA SER A 216 5.36 -3.71 -0.72
C SER A 216 6.69 -3.18 -1.26
N ASP A 217 7.05 -1.98 -0.85
CA ASP A 217 8.35 -1.32 -1.10
C ASP A 217 8.85 -0.70 0.21
N VAL A 218 9.48 -1.53 1.04
CA VAL A 218 9.81 -1.18 2.43
C VAL A 218 11.32 -1.24 2.67
N CYS A 219 11.84 -0.30 3.46
CA CYS A 219 13.18 -0.39 4.01
C CYS A 219 13.14 -0.45 5.54
N TYR A 220 13.88 -1.40 6.11
CA TYR A 220 14.07 -1.51 7.55
C TYR A 220 15.52 -1.19 7.95
N ASP A 221 15.67 -0.42 9.03
CA ASP A 221 16.91 -0.27 9.78
C ASP A 221 16.97 -1.37 10.85
N MET A 222 17.98 -2.22 10.71
CA MET A 222 18.24 -3.39 11.56
C MET A 222 19.48 -3.18 12.44
N THR A 223 20.01 -1.95 12.51
CA THR A 223 21.24 -1.63 13.24
C THR A 223 21.14 -2.02 14.71
N ALA A 224 19.99 -1.82 15.34
CA ALA A 224 19.77 -2.16 16.75
C ALA A 224 19.81 -3.68 17.01
N GLN A 225 19.40 -4.48 16.03
CA GLN A 225 19.29 -5.94 16.13
C GLN A 225 20.64 -6.63 15.93
N PHE A 226 21.49 -6.08 15.07
CA PHE A 226 22.76 -6.70 14.69
C PHE A 226 24.00 -6.00 15.23
N GLY A 227 23.85 -4.79 15.78
CA GLY A 227 24.96 -3.91 16.15
C GLY A 227 25.96 -4.53 17.13
N SER A 228 25.56 -5.50 17.97
CA SER A 228 26.44 -6.13 18.97
C SER A 228 26.78 -7.60 18.71
N GLU A 229 25.99 -8.32 17.90
CA GLU A 229 26.14 -9.77 17.74
C GLU A 229 27.34 -10.16 16.86
N PHE A 230 27.77 -9.25 15.97
CA PHE A 230 28.79 -9.54 14.97
C PHE A 230 30.09 -8.74 15.15
N GLU A 231 30.20 -7.88 16.16
CA GLU A 231 31.35 -6.97 16.37
C GLU A 231 32.71 -7.68 16.54
N ASN A 232 32.73 -9.00 16.77
CA ASN A 232 33.95 -9.76 17.06
C ASN A 232 34.15 -11.00 16.19
N ILE A 233 33.45 -11.11 15.05
CA ILE A 233 33.64 -12.25 14.14
C ILE A 233 34.75 -11.90 13.13
N PRO A 234 35.89 -12.63 13.11
CA PRO A 234 36.96 -12.39 12.16
C PRO A 234 36.46 -12.50 10.71
N GLY A 235 36.74 -11.48 9.90
CA GLY A 235 36.33 -11.43 8.49
C GLY A 235 34.92 -10.89 8.25
N ILE A 236 34.21 -10.43 9.28
CA ILE A 236 32.97 -9.65 9.15
C ILE A 236 33.26 -8.21 9.53
N THR A 237 32.85 -7.27 8.66
CA THR A 237 32.90 -5.83 8.92
C THR A 237 31.49 -5.28 8.92
N ILE A 238 31.10 -4.61 10.00
CA ILE A 238 29.82 -3.90 10.11
C ILE A 238 30.09 -2.41 9.86
N THR A 239 29.22 -1.76 9.08
CA THR A 239 29.26 -0.33 8.82
C THR A 239 27.83 0.21 8.96
N PRO A 240 27.45 0.73 10.14
CA PRO A 240 26.11 1.27 10.34
C PRO A 240 25.77 2.43 9.38
N PRO A 241 24.49 2.61 9.00
CA PRO A 241 23.35 1.77 9.41
C PRO A 241 23.33 0.42 8.66
N ILE A 242 22.86 -0.62 9.33
CA ILE A 242 22.54 -1.90 8.69
C ILE A 242 21.09 -1.83 8.22
N THR A 243 20.89 -1.88 6.91
CA THR A 243 19.55 -1.72 6.33
C THR A 243 19.17 -2.88 5.42
N MET A 244 17.86 -3.14 5.34
CA MET A 244 17.26 -4.10 4.42
C MET A 244 16.13 -3.41 3.65
N ALA A 245 16.35 -3.13 2.37
CA ALA A 245 15.31 -2.71 1.43
C ALA A 245 14.73 -3.93 0.69
N ARG A 246 13.41 -3.95 0.54
CA ARG A 246 12.69 -5.06 -0.09
C ARG A 246 11.54 -4.54 -0.93
N LYS A 247 11.39 -5.16 -2.11
CA LYS A 247 10.18 -5.07 -2.91
C LYS A 247 9.57 -6.45 -3.10
N ASP A 248 8.29 -6.58 -2.82
CA ASP A 248 7.55 -7.82 -2.97
C ASP A 248 6.10 -7.58 -3.38
N THR A 249 5.51 -8.59 -3.99
CA THR A 249 4.08 -8.63 -4.29
C THR A 249 3.48 -9.84 -3.62
N THR A 250 2.43 -9.62 -2.84
CA THR A 250 1.64 -10.68 -2.20
C THR A 250 0.28 -10.76 -2.86
N THR A 251 -0.15 -11.96 -3.24
CA THR A 251 -1.47 -12.19 -3.83
C THR A 251 -2.30 -13.09 -2.94
N SER A 252 -3.57 -12.75 -2.80
CA SER A 252 -4.59 -13.50 -2.06
C SER A 252 -5.53 -14.22 -3.01
N GLN A 253 -5.81 -15.48 -2.72
CA GLN A 253 -6.78 -16.29 -3.48
C GLN A 253 -7.72 -17.02 -2.52
N THR A 254 -9.03 -16.94 -2.75
CA THR A 254 -10.00 -17.74 -2.00
C THR A 254 -9.77 -19.23 -2.22
N VAL A 255 -9.76 -19.99 -1.12
CA VAL A 255 -9.63 -21.45 -1.11
C VAL A 255 -10.80 -22.09 -0.35
N PRO A 256 -11.20 -23.32 -0.69
CA PRO A 256 -12.28 -24.01 0.02
C PRO A 256 -11.92 -24.38 1.47
N ASP A 257 -10.65 -24.72 1.72
CA ASP A 257 -10.15 -25.16 3.02
C ASP A 257 -8.66 -24.84 3.15
N CYS A 258 -8.29 -24.07 4.17
CA CYS A 258 -6.89 -23.75 4.47
C CYS A 258 -6.05 -24.99 4.80
N PHE A 259 -6.61 -26.00 5.46
CA PHE A 259 -5.88 -27.21 5.86
C PHE A 259 -5.53 -28.11 4.67
N ALA A 260 -6.22 -27.95 3.54
CA ALA A 260 -5.96 -28.68 2.29
C ALA A 260 -5.00 -27.96 1.34
N THR A 261 -4.50 -26.77 1.68
CA THR A 261 -3.57 -26.00 0.83
C THR A 261 -2.12 -26.43 1.00
N ASP A 262 -1.18 -25.71 0.39
CA ASP A 262 0.25 -25.80 0.67
C ASP A 262 0.77 -24.64 1.57
N ALA A 263 -0.10 -24.05 2.39
CA ALA A 263 0.28 -23.01 3.34
C ALA A 263 1.25 -23.51 4.43
N ASP A 264 2.23 -22.68 4.78
CA ASP A 264 3.16 -22.93 5.90
C ASP A 264 2.49 -22.66 7.25
N THR A 265 1.53 -21.75 7.27
CA THR A 265 0.84 -21.31 8.49
C THR A 265 -0.64 -21.04 8.21
N ILE A 266 -1.47 -21.25 9.23
CA ILE A 266 -2.90 -20.94 9.18
C ILE A 266 -3.25 -20.02 10.37
N PHE A 267 -4.08 -19.01 10.13
CA PHE A 267 -4.63 -18.15 11.17
C PHE A 267 -6.15 -18.06 11.05
N ASN A 268 -6.87 -18.14 12.17
CA ASN A 268 -8.32 -17.92 12.22
C ASN A 268 -8.63 -16.57 12.86
N THR A 269 -9.24 -15.65 12.08
CA THR A 269 -9.52 -14.28 12.52
C THR A 269 -10.65 -14.17 13.56
N VAL A 270 -11.44 -15.23 13.75
CA VAL A 270 -12.54 -15.27 14.74
C VAL A 270 -12.05 -15.81 16.07
N THR A 271 -11.35 -16.95 16.03
CA THR A 271 -10.89 -17.63 17.25
C THR A 271 -9.50 -17.20 17.71
N ASN A 272 -8.76 -16.44 16.89
CA ASN A 272 -7.34 -16.12 17.06
C ASN A 272 -6.43 -17.35 17.17
N GLU A 273 -6.89 -18.51 16.71
CA GLU A 273 -6.10 -19.73 16.67
C GLU A 273 -5.08 -19.66 15.52
N PHE A 274 -3.91 -20.23 15.78
CA PHE A 274 -2.79 -20.25 14.86
C PHE A 274 -2.22 -21.66 14.74
N TRP A 275 -1.87 -22.07 13.51
CA TRP A 275 -1.26 -23.37 13.22
C TRP A 275 -0.01 -23.18 12.37
N ILE A 276 0.98 -24.04 12.62
CA ILE A 276 2.21 -24.13 11.83
C ILE A 276 2.27 -25.51 11.19
N ARG A 277 2.63 -25.58 9.90
CA ARG A 277 2.91 -26.84 9.22
C ARG A 277 4.28 -27.36 9.64
N LYS A 278 4.32 -28.56 10.24
CA LYS A 278 5.54 -29.30 10.55
C LYS A 278 5.41 -30.71 10.00
N ASP A 279 6.41 -31.14 9.24
CA ASP A 279 6.46 -32.48 8.62
C ASP A 279 5.17 -32.86 7.84
N GLY A 280 4.54 -31.87 7.19
CA GLY A 280 3.32 -32.04 6.40
C GLY A 280 2.01 -32.03 7.20
N VAL A 281 2.05 -31.81 8.52
CA VAL A 281 0.87 -31.76 9.40
C VAL A 281 0.78 -30.38 10.06
N PHE A 282 -0.45 -29.86 10.20
CA PHE A 282 -0.69 -28.62 10.92
C PHE A 282 -0.80 -28.86 12.43
N GLU A 283 0.10 -28.24 13.19
CA GLU A 283 0.10 -28.24 14.65
C GLU A 283 -0.40 -26.90 15.17
N LYS A 284 -1.42 -26.94 16.03
CA LYS A 284 -1.91 -25.74 16.72
C LYS A 284 -0.84 -25.24 17.70
N GLN A 285 -0.61 -23.93 17.71
CA GLN A 285 0.31 -23.27 18.65
C GLN A 285 -0.41 -22.73 19.89
#